data_AF-A0A959BVH6-F1
#
_entry.id   AF-A0A959BVH6-F1
#
_cell.length_a   1.000
_cell.length_b   1.000
_cell.length_c   1.000
_cell.angle_alpha   90.00
_cell.angle_beta   90.00
_cell.angle_gamma   90.00
#
_symmetry.space_group_name_H-M   'P 1'
#
loop_
_entity.id
_entity.type
_entity.pdbx_description
1 polymer ?
#
loop_
_entity_poly.entity_id
_entity_poly.type
_entity_poly.pdbx_seq_one_letter_code
_entity_poly.pdbx_strand_id
1 'polypeptide(L)'
;MPAILTAEAIIFSINSAIKLSQNIRRAYAHSLRARTLALPLPDYSSDISLDRVIDFFDDNPHYCQELPLLQDLQRKAEDDVLTPEENADYYQYFNAFFSFHESGEHQKQPEAGPEDLVNLFRIRQWERGKEPASVLQLVAGSLVEIGIDFFLHTQGALNRDSALGKAMFHFLDAFDEIDFADNPDIKKDFSRHLLPRLFAAGAETLSELSPEITGDRKTQEFIKATAHGIANDIYRRANDMNAFQRADAVQWGQVVLRSMISNAGTYVFNAPQAFFNTNQPMSEIIGQSGLLLLDAILDDDSDKVVFRKALSPETLDKLSRATLQVVAEHPNLISSNHGIKQIISGVAGAVQQEEFLSLGFLPELTRIVLEQSAGSLPLLWKESPQGPSHLLVIAIQETLRILSQKPQDAVWRPAFTKTSLLSVLEEVLEDVVSNPAWITDEVRGRPVLSAVMDATFSALNTIPKGERINADVLQWLIRNNLEVALTSRAVLDTVKWGGDQMEKPILQKGLELVFSFVFPPDGPPAVHQLSLLSSLLDYVMEAVLKQHPNENGLILVDLILFNSGIDYSQGFNPQLADQLVDAALQAMASQPALLAKPEAVRNILAGVAGALDSARLKQP
;
A
#
# COMPACT_ATOMS: atom_id res chain seq x y z
N MET A 1 -19.13 -34.15 -50.45
CA MET A 1 -18.62 -35.53 -50.40
C MET A 1 -19.35 -36.26 -49.28
N PRO A 2 -19.77 -37.52 -49.44
CA PRO A 2 -20.50 -38.25 -48.41
C PRO A 2 -19.57 -38.48 -47.21
N ALA A 3 -20.04 -38.13 -46.02
CA ALA A 3 -19.30 -38.33 -44.77
C ALA A 3 -19.14 -39.83 -44.52
N ILE A 4 -17.93 -40.34 -44.72
CA ILE A 4 -17.55 -41.67 -44.22
C ILE A 4 -17.44 -41.49 -42.70
N LEU A 5 -18.39 -42.06 -41.95
CA LEU A 5 -18.30 -42.17 -40.49
C LEU A 5 -16.97 -42.84 -40.14
N THR A 6 -16.02 -42.06 -39.64
CA THR A 6 -14.72 -42.55 -39.18
C THR A 6 -14.91 -43.41 -37.94
N ALA A 7 -14.05 -44.41 -37.73
CA ALA A 7 -14.13 -45.31 -36.57
C ALA A 7 -14.16 -44.54 -35.23
N GLU A 8 -13.49 -43.39 -35.17
CA GLU A 8 -13.53 -42.46 -34.03
C GLU A 8 -14.92 -41.86 -33.80
N ALA A 9 -15.67 -41.47 -34.84
CA ALA A 9 -17.04 -40.98 -34.70
C ALA A 9 -17.99 -42.07 -34.18
N ILE A 10 -17.74 -43.34 -34.54
CA ILE A 10 -18.48 -44.50 -34.03
C ILE A 10 -18.15 -44.73 -32.55
N ILE A 11 -16.87 -44.69 -32.16
CA ILE A 11 -16.43 -44.83 -30.77
C ILE A 11 -16.95 -43.66 -29.91
N PHE A 12 -16.89 -42.43 -30.42
CA PHE A 12 -17.47 -41.25 -29.79
C PHE A 12 -18.98 -41.43 -29.59
N SER A 13 -19.71 -41.85 -30.61
CA SER A 13 -21.16 -42.09 -30.50
C SER A 13 -21.48 -43.16 -29.45
N ILE A 14 -20.65 -44.20 -29.32
CA ILE A 14 -20.79 -45.24 -28.30
C ILE A 14 -20.51 -44.67 -26.91
N ASN A 15 -19.41 -43.93 -26.71
CA ASN A 15 -19.08 -43.33 -25.42
C ASN A 15 -20.11 -42.27 -24.98
N SER A 16 -20.56 -41.42 -25.90
CA SER A 16 -21.64 -40.45 -25.69
C SER A 16 -22.96 -41.14 -25.37
N ALA A 17 -23.29 -42.25 -26.03
CA ALA A 17 -24.46 -43.06 -25.70
C ALA A 17 -24.34 -43.73 -24.32
N ILE A 18 -23.14 -44.16 -23.90
CA ILE A 18 -22.89 -44.72 -22.57
C ILE A 18 -23.01 -43.64 -21.49
N LYS A 19 -22.38 -42.48 -21.67
CA LYS A 19 -22.44 -41.32 -20.75
C LYS A 19 -23.88 -40.82 -20.59
N LEU A 20 -24.60 -40.65 -21.71
CA LEU A 20 -26.02 -40.30 -21.73
C LEU A 20 -26.89 -41.38 -21.07
N SER A 21 -26.65 -42.66 -21.33
CA SER A 21 -27.38 -43.78 -20.71
C SER A 21 -27.17 -43.86 -19.20
N GLN A 22 -25.95 -43.66 -18.72
CA GLN A 22 -25.65 -43.63 -17.28
C GLN A 22 -26.36 -42.46 -16.58
N ASN A 23 -26.36 -41.28 -17.18
CA ASN A 23 -27.04 -40.11 -16.63
C ASN A 23 -28.57 -40.21 -16.74
N ILE A 24 -29.12 -40.81 -17.81
CA ILE A 24 -30.55 -41.16 -17.92
C ILE A 24 -30.94 -42.18 -16.85
N ARG A 25 -30.12 -43.21 -16.59
CA ARG A 25 -30.39 -44.19 -15.52
C ARG A 25 -30.40 -43.55 -14.13
N ARG A 26 -29.45 -42.65 -13.85
CA ARG A 26 -29.43 -41.86 -12.61
C ARG A 26 -30.69 -41.00 -12.51
N ALA A 27 -31.08 -40.30 -13.58
CA ALA A 27 -32.28 -39.48 -13.62
C ALA A 27 -33.58 -40.30 -13.46
N TYR A 28 -33.64 -41.51 -14.02
CA TYR A 28 -34.78 -42.42 -13.90
C TYR A 28 -34.90 -43.03 -12.49
N ALA A 29 -33.78 -43.35 -11.85
CA ALA A 29 -33.77 -43.79 -10.45
C ALA A 29 -34.25 -42.67 -9.50
N HIS A 30 -33.92 -41.41 -9.81
CA HIS A 30 -34.43 -40.25 -9.09
C HIS A 30 -35.93 -39.98 -9.34
N SER A 31 -36.45 -40.21 -10.55
CA SER A 31 -37.87 -40.00 -10.85
C SER A 31 -38.80 -41.05 -10.25
N LEU A 32 -38.34 -42.30 -10.13
CA LEU A 32 -39.08 -43.37 -9.45
C LEU A 32 -39.24 -43.14 -7.95
N ARG A 33 -38.30 -42.43 -7.31
CA ARG A 33 -38.38 -42.02 -5.90
C ARG A 33 -39.43 -40.93 -5.63
N ALA A 34 -39.94 -40.27 -6.67
CA ALA A 34 -40.82 -39.09 -6.56
C ALA A 34 -42.30 -39.35 -6.91
N ARG A 35 -42.74 -40.61 -7.03
CA ARG A 35 -44.16 -40.93 -7.31
C ARG A 35 -44.96 -41.13 -6.02
N THR A 36 -45.95 -40.27 -5.82
CA THR A 36 -46.92 -40.27 -4.72
C THR A 36 -47.79 -41.54 -4.72
N LEU A 37 -47.88 -42.23 -3.58
CA LEU A 37 -48.91 -43.24 -3.30
C LEU A 37 -50.09 -42.54 -2.62
N ALA A 38 -51.21 -42.40 -3.33
CA ALA A 38 -52.43 -41.83 -2.78
C ALA A 38 -53.22 -42.90 -2.01
N LEU A 39 -53.27 -42.80 -0.68
CA LEU A 39 -54.22 -43.53 0.16
C LEU A 39 -55.41 -42.61 0.46
N PRO A 40 -56.67 -43.08 0.30
CA PRO A 40 -57.84 -42.29 0.66
C PRO A 40 -57.97 -42.23 2.18
N LEU A 41 -57.86 -41.03 2.77
CA LEU A 41 -58.23 -40.80 4.16
C LEU A 41 -59.72 -40.41 4.25
N PRO A 42 -60.46 -40.86 5.28
CA PRO A 42 -61.87 -40.49 5.45
C PRO A 42 -62.04 -39.04 5.93
N ASP A 43 -63.06 -38.36 5.41
CA ASP A 43 -63.43 -36.99 5.78
C ASP A 43 -63.94 -36.91 7.23
N TYR A 44 -63.43 -35.96 8.02
CA TYR A 44 -63.95 -35.62 9.34
C TYR A 44 -64.25 -34.12 9.47
N SER A 45 -65.29 -33.80 10.24
CA SER A 45 -65.96 -32.50 10.33
C SER A 45 -65.19 -31.41 11.08
N SER A 46 -65.36 -30.19 10.60
CA SER A 46 -64.75 -28.92 11.01
C SER A 46 -65.37 -28.30 12.27
N ASP A 47 -64.68 -28.40 13.41
CA ASP A 47 -64.62 -27.37 14.47
C ASP A 47 -63.62 -27.80 15.57
N ILE A 48 -62.34 -27.91 15.19
CA ILE A 48 -61.23 -28.11 16.15
C ILE A 48 -60.55 -26.74 16.32
N SER A 49 -60.48 -26.24 17.55
CA SER A 49 -59.77 -25.00 17.86
C SER A 49 -58.25 -25.23 17.93
N LEU A 50 -57.47 -24.23 17.55
CA LEU A 50 -55.99 -24.29 17.56
C LEU A 50 -55.45 -24.60 18.97
N ASP A 51 -56.08 -24.02 20.00
CA ASP A 51 -55.73 -24.27 21.40
C ASP A 51 -55.77 -25.76 21.76
N ARG A 52 -56.78 -26.49 21.25
CA ARG A 52 -56.91 -27.93 21.50
C ARG A 52 -55.82 -28.76 20.81
N VAL A 53 -55.30 -28.27 19.69
CA VAL A 53 -54.19 -28.91 18.97
C VAL A 53 -52.88 -28.70 19.72
N ILE A 54 -52.64 -27.48 20.21
CA ILE A 54 -51.47 -27.14 21.02
C ILE A 54 -51.45 -27.98 22.31
N ASP A 55 -52.56 -27.97 23.06
CA ASP A 55 -52.71 -28.72 24.32
C ASP A 55 -52.42 -30.22 24.14
N PHE A 56 -52.90 -30.82 23.04
CA PHE A 56 -52.70 -32.25 22.78
C PHE A 56 -51.23 -32.63 22.58
N PHE A 57 -50.47 -31.80 21.87
CA PHE A 57 -49.05 -32.05 21.61
C PHE A 57 -48.16 -31.65 22.80
N ASP A 58 -48.60 -30.70 23.63
CA ASP A 58 -47.99 -30.40 24.93
C ASP A 58 -48.13 -31.57 25.90
N ASP A 59 -49.31 -32.19 25.95
CA ASP A 59 -49.56 -33.39 26.76
C ASP A 59 -48.86 -34.65 26.22
N ASN A 60 -48.45 -34.65 24.94
CA ASN A 60 -47.84 -35.80 24.25
C ASN A 60 -46.55 -35.41 23.50
N PRO A 61 -45.50 -34.94 24.20
CA PRO A 61 -44.33 -34.33 23.57
C PRO A 61 -43.45 -35.31 22.78
N HIS A 62 -43.59 -36.62 23.02
CA HIS A 62 -42.83 -37.66 22.31
C HIS A 62 -43.12 -37.69 20.80
N TYR A 63 -44.32 -37.28 20.36
CA TYR A 63 -44.63 -37.19 18.92
C TYR A 63 -43.89 -36.06 18.22
N CYS A 64 -43.67 -34.94 18.91
CA CYS A 64 -42.94 -33.79 18.36
C CYS A 64 -41.43 -34.03 18.29
N GLN A 65 -40.87 -34.80 19.23
CA GLN A 65 -39.43 -35.09 19.27
C GLN A 65 -38.91 -35.83 18.04
N GLU A 66 -39.73 -36.66 17.39
CA GLU A 66 -39.30 -37.44 16.23
C GLU A 66 -39.54 -36.76 14.87
N LEU A 67 -40.26 -35.64 14.83
CA LEU A 67 -40.67 -34.91 13.62
C LEU A 67 -40.30 -33.42 13.71
N PRO A 68 -39.14 -33.01 13.16
CA PRO A 68 -38.64 -31.63 13.27
C PRO A 68 -39.60 -30.54 12.77
N LEU A 69 -40.40 -30.84 11.73
CA LEU A 69 -41.39 -29.90 11.20
C LEU A 69 -42.58 -29.73 12.15
N LEU A 70 -43.03 -30.80 12.80
CA LEU A 70 -44.12 -30.75 13.78
C LEU A 70 -43.65 -29.99 15.04
N GLN A 71 -42.39 -30.18 15.43
CA GLN A 71 -41.76 -29.40 16.50
C GLN A 71 -41.67 -27.90 16.17
N ASP A 72 -41.34 -27.55 14.91
CA ASP A 72 -41.33 -26.14 14.48
C ASP A 72 -42.74 -25.53 14.44
N LEU A 73 -43.74 -26.29 13.99
CA LEU A 73 -45.14 -25.88 13.99
C LEU A 73 -45.69 -25.71 15.41
N GLN A 74 -45.35 -26.61 16.35
CA GLN A 74 -45.71 -26.50 17.76
C GLN A 74 -45.15 -25.21 18.37
N ARG A 75 -43.84 -25.00 18.23
CA ARG A 75 -43.17 -23.80 18.75
C ARG A 75 -43.75 -22.52 18.15
N LYS A 76 -44.00 -22.50 16.83
CA LYS A 76 -44.62 -21.35 16.17
C LYS A 76 -46.06 -21.13 16.59
N ALA A 77 -46.83 -22.19 16.89
CA ALA A 77 -48.20 -22.06 17.36
C ALA A 77 -48.29 -21.46 18.78
N GLU A 78 -47.27 -21.71 19.62
CA GLU A 78 -47.14 -21.14 20.97
C GLU A 78 -46.68 -19.67 20.95
N ASP A 79 -45.76 -19.31 20.05
CA ASP A 79 -45.07 -18.00 20.04
C ASP A 79 -45.58 -17.00 18.97
N ASP A 80 -46.19 -17.47 17.88
CA ASP A 80 -46.44 -16.69 16.66
C ASP A 80 -47.77 -17.07 15.93
N VAL A 81 -48.16 -16.30 14.92
CA VAL A 81 -49.37 -16.61 14.12
C VAL A 81 -49.02 -17.52 12.93
N LEU A 82 -49.53 -18.76 12.94
CA LEU A 82 -49.38 -19.70 11.83
C LEU A 82 -50.06 -19.20 10.55
N THR A 83 -49.42 -19.42 9.39
CA THR A 83 -50.05 -19.18 8.08
C THR A 83 -51.19 -20.17 7.81
N PRO A 84 -52.14 -19.86 6.90
CA PRO A 84 -53.26 -20.77 6.59
C PRO A 84 -52.82 -22.17 6.12
N GLU A 85 -51.70 -22.27 5.41
CA GLU A 85 -51.14 -23.55 4.95
C GLU A 85 -50.48 -24.33 6.11
N GLU A 86 -49.68 -23.66 6.94
CA GLU A 86 -49.08 -24.25 8.14
C GLU A 86 -50.16 -24.73 9.12
N ASN A 87 -51.24 -23.97 9.27
CA ASN A 87 -52.37 -24.31 10.13
C ASN A 87 -53.07 -25.58 9.61
N ALA A 88 -53.34 -25.67 8.31
CA ALA A 88 -53.95 -26.85 7.70
C ALA A 88 -53.07 -28.11 7.82
N ASP A 89 -51.76 -27.98 7.67
CA ASP A 89 -50.80 -29.08 7.87
C ASP A 89 -50.74 -29.51 9.35
N TYR A 90 -50.79 -28.55 10.28
CA TYR A 90 -50.78 -28.82 11.72
C TYR A 90 -52.05 -29.57 12.17
N TYR A 91 -53.23 -29.19 11.66
CA TYR A 91 -54.47 -29.96 11.87
C TYR A 91 -54.42 -31.36 11.26
N GLN A 92 -53.70 -31.57 10.15
CA GLN A 92 -53.53 -32.92 9.58
C GLN A 92 -52.70 -33.81 10.50
N TYR A 93 -51.62 -33.28 11.09
CA TYR A 93 -50.85 -34.00 12.11
C TYR A 93 -51.71 -34.32 13.33
N PHE A 94 -52.45 -33.33 13.83
CA PHE A 94 -53.37 -33.52 14.95
C PHE A 94 -54.38 -34.63 14.67
N ASN A 95 -55.12 -34.57 13.56
CA ASN A 95 -56.14 -35.56 13.24
C ASN A 95 -55.56 -36.97 13.10
N ALA A 96 -54.36 -37.10 12.52
CA ALA A 96 -53.68 -38.38 12.37
C ALA A 96 -53.27 -38.98 13.74
N PHE A 97 -52.65 -38.18 14.61
CA PHE A 97 -52.20 -38.66 15.93
C PHE A 97 -53.35 -38.78 16.94
N PHE A 98 -54.31 -37.87 16.94
CA PHE A 98 -55.48 -37.88 17.81
C PHE A 98 -56.37 -39.10 17.54
N SER A 99 -56.64 -39.40 16.26
CA SER A 99 -57.41 -40.60 15.90
C SER A 99 -56.71 -41.89 16.36
N PHE A 100 -55.39 -41.90 16.34
CA PHE A 100 -54.59 -43.03 16.81
C PHE A 100 -54.59 -43.15 18.34
N HIS A 101 -54.56 -42.01 19.04
CA HIS A 101 -54.59 -41.93 20.51
C HIS A 101 -55.95 -42.36 21.07
N GLU A 102 -57.07 -41.84 20.54
CA GLU A 102 -58.43 -42.26 20.97
C GLU A 102 -58.73 -43.73 20.62
N SER A 103 -58.20 -44.25 19.50
CA SER A 103 -58.36 -45.66 19.14
C SER A 103 -57.67 -46.62 20.11
N GLY A 104 -56.65 -46.15 20.84
CA GLY A 104 -55.94 -46.92 21.86
C GLY A 104 -56.73 -47.12 23.16
N GLU A 105 -57.63 -46.19 23.51
CA GLU A 105 -58.43 -46.28 24.74
C GLU A 105 -59.69 -47.14 24.59
N HIS A 106 -60.13 -47.45 23.36
CA HIS A 106 -61.33 -48.27 23.08
C HIS A 106 -60.98 -49.59 22.36
N GLN A 107 -60.30 -50.48 23.08
CA GLN A 107 -60.31 -51.95 22.92
C GLN A 107 -60.09 -52.60 21.52
N LYS A 108 -59.48 -51.93 20.55
CA LYS A 108 -58.86 -52.61 19.39
C LYS A 108 -57.51 -51.96 19.06
N GLN A 109 -56.42 -52.70 19.31
CA GLN A 109 -55.09 -52.33 18.85
C GLN A 109 -55.12 -52.06 17.32
N PRO A 110 -54.72 -50.88 16.85
CA PRO A 110 -54.44 -50.66 15.43
C PRO A 110 -53.28 -51.57 14.99
N GLU A 111 -53.34 -52.14 13.77
CA GLU A 111 -52.29 -53.01 13.22
C GLU A 111 -50.95 -52.30 12.94
N ALA A 112 -50.93 -50.96 12.93
CA ALA A 112 -49.74 -50.13 12.76
C ALA A 112 -49.48 -49.36 14.05
N GLY A 113 -48.24 -49.16 14.48
CA GLY A 113 -47.90 -48.40 15.69
C GLY A 113 -47.71 -46.89 15.45
N PRO A 114 -47.56 -46.07 16.50
CA PRO A 114 -47.27 -44.64 16.35
C PRO A 114 -45.98 -44.36 15.57
N GLU A 115 -44.98 -45.25 15.68
CA GLU A 115 -43.73 -45.19 14.92
C GLU A 115 -43.96 -45.36 13.40
N ASP A 116 -44.96 -46.13 12.98
CA ASP A 116 -45.28 -46.33 11.56
C ASP A 116 -45.88 -45.05 10.94
N LEU A 117 -46.67 -44.30 11.72
CA LEU A 117 -47.19 -42.98 11.33
C LEU A 117 -46.05 -41.94 11.22
N VAL A 118 -45.12 -41.93 12.18
CA VAL A 118 -43.92 -41.08 12.11
C VAL A 118 -43.10 -41.39 10.85
N ASN A 119 -42.91 -42.68 10.53
CA ASN A 119 -42.21 -43.11 9.32
C ASN A 119 -42.94 -42.69 8.03
N LEU A 120 -44.27 -42.81 7.98
CA LEU A 120 -45.08 -42.35 6.85
C LEU A 120 -44.97 -40.83 6.65
N PHE A 121 -45.00 -40.05 7.73
CA PHE A 121 -44.82 -38.60 7.65
C PHE A 121 -43.39 -38.20 7.26
N ARG A 122 -42.36 -38.92 7.71
CA ARG A 122 -40.97 -38.70 7.25
C ARG A 122 -40.84 -38.94 5.74
N ILE A 123 -41.44 -40.00 5.22
CA ILE A 123 -41.45 -40.30 3.77
C ILE A 123 -42.21 -39.20 3.00
N ARG A 124 -43.35 -38.72 3.52
CA ARG A 124 -44.11 -37.62 2.91
C ARG A 124 -43.39 -36.27 2.99
N GLN A 125 -42.59 -36.03 4.03
CA GLN A 125 -41.71 -34.85 4.12
C GLN A 125 -40.57 -34.90 3.10
N TRP A 126 -40.07 -36.08 2.74
CA TRP A 126 -39.10 -36.22 1.65
C TRP A 126 -39.73 -35.88 0.28
N GLU A 127 -41.03 -36.09 0.14
CA GLU A 127 -41.81 -35.74 -1.04
C GLU A 127 -42.08 -34.23 -1.15
N ARG A 128 -42.25 -33.52 -0.01
CA ARG A 128 -42.47 -32.07 0.02
C ARG A 128 -41.17 -31.24 0.17
N GLY A 129 -40.06 -31.84 0.61
CA GLY A 129 -38.93 -31.10 1.18
C GLY A 129 -37.70 -30.84 0.31
N LYS A 130 -37.52 -31.47 -0.85
CA LYS A 130 -36.41 -31.15 -1.79
C LYS A 130 -36.83 -31.50 -3.22
N GLU A 131 -36.94 -30.52 -4.11
CA GLU A 131 -37.04 -30.80 -5.55
C GLU A 131 -35.80 -31.62 -5.98
N PRO A 132 -35.92 -32.86 -6.47
CA PRO A 132 -34.80 -33.54 -7.11
C PRO A 132 -34.50 -32.84 -8.45
N ALA A 133 -33.22 -32.67 -8.78
CA ALA A 133 -32.76 -32.08 -10.04
C ALA A 133 -33.60 -32.59 -11.22
N SER A 134 -34.16 -31.67 -12.02
CA SER A 134 -35.15 -32.05 -13.03
C SER A 134 -34.49 -32.96 -14.07
N VAL A 135 -35.16 -34.06 -14.43
CA VAL A 135 -34.71 -35.08 -15.40
C VAL A 135 -34.19 -34.48 -16.72
N LEU A 136 -34.77 -33.37 -17.17
CA LEU A 136 -34.37 -32.63 -18.38
C LEU A 136 -33.02 -31.89 -18.23
N GLN A 137 -32.61 -31.51 -17.01
CA GLN A 137 -31.42 -30.71 -16.75
C GLN A 137 -30.13 -31.54 -16.74
N LEU A 138 -30.16 -32.74 -16.16
CA LEU A 138 -29.02 -33.68 -16.21
C LEU A 138 -28.74 -34.13 -17.66
N VAL A 139 -29.81 -34.33 -18.43
CA VAL A 139 -29.73 -34.67 -19.85
C VAL A 139 -29.25 -33.48 -20.69
N ALA A 140 -29.71 -32.25 -20.43
CA ALA A 140 -29.26 -31.06 -21.15
C ALA A 140 -27.78 -30.71 -20.90
N GLY A 141 -27.31 -30.76 -19.65
CA GLY A 141 -25.88 -30.55 -19.33
C GLY A 141 -25.00 -31.61 -20.01
N SER A 142 -25.43 -32.88 -19.96
CA SER A 142 -24.74 -33.97 -20.68
C SER A 142 -24.71 -33.75 -22.20
N LEU A 143 -25.77 -33.19 -22.80
CA LEU A 143 -25.80 -32.91 -24.24
C LEU A 143 -24.87 -31.76 -24.65
N VAL A 144 -24.67 -30.76 -23.79
CA VAL A 144 -23.71 -29.68 -24.05
C VAL A 144 -22.28 -30.19 -23.92
N GLU A 145 -21.96 -30.94 -22.88
CA GLU A 145 -20.65 -31.62 -22.74
C GLU A 145 -20.37 -32.51 -23.95
N ILE A 146 -21.33 -33.35 -24.36
CA ILE A 146 -21.21 -34.19 -25.56
C ILE A 146 -21.01 -33.32 -26.82
N GLY A 147 -21.65 -32.16 -26.91
CA GLY A 147 -21.45 -31.23 -28.03
C GLY A 147 -20.03 -30.66 -28.09
N ILE A 148 -19.50 -30.20 -26.95
CA ILE A 148 -18.13 -29.69 -26.83
C ILE A 148 -17.13 -30.81 -27.12
N ASP A 149 -17.30 -31.98 -26.50
CA ASP A 149 -16.49 -33.18 -26.73
C ASP A 149 -16.46 -33.58 -28.21
N PHE A 150 -17.61 -33.51 -28.89
CA PHE A 150 -17.72 -33.85 -30.32
C PHE A 150 -16.82 -32.96 -31.18
N PHE A 151 -16.89 -31.64 -30.99
CA PHE A 151 -16.08 -30.69 -31.74
C PHE A 151 -14.58 -30.76 -31.38
N LEU A 152 -14.26 -31.07 -30.11
CA LEU A 152 -12.88 -31.19 -29.62
C LEU A 152 -12.20 -32.53 -29.92
N HIS A 153 -12.93 -33.61 -30.16
CA HIS A 153 -12.34 -34.95 -30.33
C HIS A 153 -12.67 -35.65 -31.65
N THR A 154 -13.66 -35.18 -32.42
CA THR A 154 -14.03 -35.83 -33.70
C THR A 154 -13.26 -35.24 -34.89
N GLN A 155 -12.53 -36.08 -35.63
CA GLN A 155 -11.87 -35.68 -36.87
C GLN A 155 -12.87 -35.12 -37.90
N GLY A 156 -12.63 -33.90 -38.37
CA GLY A 156 -13.45 -33.22 -39.39
C GLY A 156 -14.61 -32.37 -38.84
N ALA A 157 -14.90 -32.41 -37.52
CA ALA A 157 -15.92 -31.56 -36.91
C ALA A 157 -15.50 -30.07 -36.85
N LEU A 158 -14.20 -29.81 -36.70
CA LEU A 158 -13.57 -28.50 -36.83
C LEU A 158 -12.40 -28.60 -37.80
N ASN A 159 -12.27 -27.61 -38.69
CA ASN A 159 -11.09 -27.49 -39.55
C ASN A 159 -9.91 -26.92 -38.75
N ARG A 160 -9.18 -27.79 -38.04
CA ARG A 160 -8.03 -27.43 -37.18
C ARG A 160 -6.84 -26.84 -37.94
N ASP A 161 -6.84 -26.91 -39.27
CA ASP A 161 -5.79 -26.33 -40.10
C ASP A 161 -6.10 -24.87 -40.47
N SER A 162 -7.36 -24.45 -40.35
CA SER A 162 -7.79 -23.07 -40.60
C SER A 162 -7.59 -22.17 -39.37
N ALA A 163 -7.25 -20.90 -39.59
CA ALA A 163 -7.08 -19.91 -38.52
C ALA A 163 -8.32 -19.78 -37.62
N LEU A 164 -9.51 -19.75 -38.23
CA LEU A 164 -10.79 -19.72 -37.52
C LEU A 164 -11.04 -21.02 -36.73
N GLY A 165 -10.73 -22.18 -37.31
CA GLY A 165 -10.92 -23.46 -36.63
C GLY A 165 -9.97 -23.69 -35.46
N LYS A 166 -8.76 -23.11 -35.49
CA LYS A 166 -7.84 -23.10 -34.33
C LYS A 166 -8.37 -22.21 -33.21
N ALA A 167 -8.81 -20.99 -33.52
CA ALA A 167 -9.39 -20.10 -32.52
C ALA A 167 -10.67 -20.68 -31.92
N MET A 168 -11.52 -21.32 -32.74
CA MET A 168 -12.71 -22.04 -32.27
C MET A 168 -12.33 -23.21 -31.35
N PHE A 169 -11.32 -24.01 -31.71
CA PHE A 169 -10.83 -25.09 -30.87
C PHE A 169 -10.41 -24.57 -29.47
N HIS A 170 -9.58 -23.53 -29.41
CA HIS A 170 -9.13 -22.94 -28.14
C HIS A 170 -10.27 -22.31 -27.33
N PHE A 171 -11.29 -21.75 -27.98
CA PHE A 171 -12.50 -21.26 -27.33
C PHE A 171 -13.31 -22.40 -26.70
N LEU A 172 -13.49 -23.52 -27.40
CA LEU A 172 -14.26 -24.67 -26.91
C LEU A 172 -13.54 -25.43 -25.80
N ASP A 173 -12.23 -25.59 -25.96
CA ASP A 173 -11.32 -26.22 -25.01
C ASP A 173 -11.33 -25.49 -23.65
N ALA A 174 -11.69 -24.20 -23.64
CA ALA A 174 -11.86 -23.42 -22.42
C ALA A 174 -13.05 -23.86 -21.55
N PHE A 175 -14.09 -24.45 -22.14
CA PHE A 175 -15.32 -24.86 -21.44
C PHE A 175 -15.33 -26.34 -21.05
N ASP A 176 -14.46 -27.17 -21.63
CA ASP A 176 -14.36 -28.61 -21.33
C ASP A 176 -13.94 -28.88 -19.87
N GLU A 177 -13.14 -27.97 -19.30
CA GLU A 177 -12.62 -28.08 -17.93
C GLU A 177 -13.65 -27.74 -16.83
N ILE A 178 -14.88 -27.37 -17.19
CA ILE A 178 -15.92 -26.92 -16.25
C ILE A 178 -17.00 -27.99 -16.07
N ASP A 179 -17.17 -28.50 -14.85
CA ASP A 179 -18.19 -29.51 -14.52
C ASP A 179 -19.58 -28.86 -14.34
N PHE A 180 -20.37 -28.91 -15.41
CA PHE A 180 -21.75 -28.40 -15.41
C PHE A 180 -22.76 -29.38 -14.80
N ALA A 181 -22.35 -30.60 -14.42
CA ALA A 181 -23.24 -31.72 -14.11
C ALA A 181 -23.61 -31.88 -12.62
N ASP A 182 -23.00 -31.14 -11.69
CA ASP A 182 -23.12 -31.46 -10.25
C ASP A 182 -23.96 -30.50 -9.38
N ASN A 183 -24.32 -29.28 -9.80
CA ASN A 183 -25.00 -28.30 -8.92
C ASN A 183 -26.49 -27.98 -9.32
N PRO A 184 -27.53 -28.30 -8.52
CA PRO A 184 -28.93 -28.32 -8.98
C PRO A 184 -29.64 -26.96 -9.20
N ASP A 185 -29.28 -25.89 -8.47
CA ASP A 185 -30.04 -24.61 -8.49
C ASP A 185 -29.63 -23.63 -9.60
N ILE A 186 -28.39 -23.74 -10.09
CA ILE A 186 -27.83 -22.92 -11.20
C ILE A 186 -28.26 -23.45 -12.57
N LYS A 187 -28.54 -24.76 -12.65
CA LYS A 187 -28.82 -25.46 -13.91
C LYS A 187 -30.08 -25.01 -14.63
N LYS A 188 -31.09 -24.47 -13.93
CA LYS A 188 -32.42 -24.24 -14.53
C LYS A 188 -32.41 -23.12 -15.57
N ASP A 189 -31.70 -22.02 -15.33
CA ASP A 189 -31.67 -20.85 -16.22
C ASP A 189 -30.35 -20.66 -16.96
N PHE A 190 -29.22 -20.99 -16.34
CA PHE A 190 -27.89 -20.85 -16.94
C PHE A 190 -27.69 -21.79 -18.15
N SER A 191 -28.02 -23.08 -17.97
CA SER A 191 -27.88 -24.08 -19.04
C SER A 191 -28.90 -23.92 -20.18
N ARG A 192 -30.09 -23.40 -19.88
CA ARG A 192 -31.19 -23.31 -20.86
C ARG A 192 -31.13 -22.06 -21.73
N HIS A 193 -30.57 -20.94 -21.24
CA HIS A 193 -30.65 -19.65 -21.95
C HIS A 193 -29.30 -18.93 -22.11
N LEU A 194 -28.44 -18.96 -21.09
CA LEU A 194 -27.21 -18.16 -21.07
C LEU A 194 -26.08 -18.84 -21.83
N LEU A 195 -25.81 -20.12 -21.53
CA LEU A 195 -24.72 -20.85 -22.16
C LEU A 195 -24.84 -20.91 -23.69
N PRO A 196 -26.01 -21.22 -24.30
CA PRO A 196 -26.17 -21.17 -25.75
C PRO A 196 -25.99 -19.77 -26.35
N ARG A 197 -26.41 -18.71 -25.64
CA ARG A 197 -26.24 -17.32 -26.10
C ARG A 197 -24.80 -16.83 -26.01
N LEU A 198 -24.08 -17.20 -24.96
CA LEU A 198 -22.65 -16.91 -24.81
C LEU A 198 -21.84 -17.64 -25.87
N PHE A 199 -22.20 -18.89 -26.16
CA PHE A 199 -21.58 -19.69 -27.20
C PHE A 199 -21.88 -19.13 -28.60
N ALA A 200 -23.12 -18.71 -28.87
CA ALA A 200 -23.50 -18.06 -30.13
C ALA A 200 -22.80 -16.70 -30.30
N ALA A 201 -22.75 -15.87 -29.25
CA ALA A 201 -22.07 -14.58 -29.30
C ALA A 201 -20.54 -14.72 -29.45
N GLY A 202 -19.91 -15.68 -28.75
CA GLY A 202 -18.49 -16.01 -28.93
C GLY A 202 -18.23 -16.56 -30.33
N ALA A 203 -19.07 -17.50 -30.75
CA ALA A 203 -19.43 -17.89 -32.12
C ALA A 203 -19.22 -16.81 -33.20
N GLU A 204 -20.14 -15.87 -33.15
CA GLU A 204 -20.31 -14.75 -34.07
C GLU A 204 -19.11 -13.81 -34.01
N THR A 205 -18.65 -13.47 -32.80
CA THR A 205 -17.48 -12.60 -32.61
C THR A 205 -16.22 -13.20 -33.23
N LEU A 206 -15.95 -14.50 -33.00
CA LEU A 206 -14.83 -15.22 -33.60
C LEU A 206 -14.91 -15.27 -35.12
N SER A 207 -16.13 -15.33 -35.67
CA SER A 207 -16.36 -15.33 -37.12
C SER A 207 -16.13 -13.98 -37.79
N GLU A 208 -16.26 -12.89 -37.03
CA GLU A 208 -16.04 -11.51 -37.49
C GLU A 208 -14.56 -11.08 -37.42
N LEU A 209 -13.73 -11.82 -36.68
CA LEU A 209 -12.29 -11.55 -36.58
C LEU A 209 -11.55 -11.90 -37.88
N SER A 210 -10.55 -11.10 -38.23
CA SER A 210 -9.74 -11.38 -39.43
C SER A 210 -8.89 -12.66 -39.24
N PRO A 211 -8.63 -13.42 -40.32
CA PRO A 211 -7.80 -14.62 -40.26
C PRO A 211 -6.37 -14.37 -39.75
N GLU A 212 -5.85 -13.15 -39.92
CA GLU A 212 -4.54 -12.73 -39.42
C GLU A 212 -4.53 -12.65 -37.88
N ILE A 213 -5.66 -12.23 -37.27
CA ILE A 213 -5.83 -12.15 -35.83
C ILE A 213 -6.11 -13.54 -35.24
N THR A 214 -7.04 -14.30 -35.84
CA THR A 214 -7.39 -15.65 -35.33
C THR A 214 -6.27 -16.68 -35.55
N GLY A 215 -5.33 -16.41 -36.47
CA GLY A 215 -4.18 -17.25 -36.76
C GLY A 215 -3.00 -17.04 -35.82
N ASP A 216 -2.98 -15.95 -35.06
CA ASP A 216 -1.92 -15.66 -34.11
C ASP A 216 -2.06 -16.51 -32.84
N ARG A 217 -0.97 -17.18 -32.46
CA ARG A 217 -0.94 -18.08 -31.29
C ARG A 217 -1.20 -17.32 -29.99
N LYS A 218 -0.75 -16.06 -29.86
CA LYS A 218 -0.98 -15.28 -28.64
C LYS A 218 -2.46 -14.95 -28.47
N THR A 219 -3.12 -14.61 -29.57
CA THR A 219 -4.56 -14.35 -29.61
C THR A 219 -5.37 -15.62 -29.28
N GLN A 220 -4.96 -16.79 -29.77
CA GLN A 220 -5.62 -18.07 -29.44
C GLN A 220 -5.54 -18.41 -27.94
N GLU A 221 -4.36 -18.27 -27.34
CA GLU A 221 -4.18 -18.51 -25.90
C GLU A 221 -4.91 -17.47 -25.04
N PHE A 222 -4.93 -16.20 -25.47
CA PHE A 222 -5.71 -15.13 -24.84
C PHE A 222 -7.21 -15.45 -24.85
N ILE A 223 -7.74 -15.93 -25.98
CA ILE A 223 -9.14 -16.35 -26.13
C ILE A 223 -9.44 -17.52 -25.17
N LYS A 224 -8.58 -18.54 -25.11
CA LYS A 224 -8.76 -19.68 -24.20
C LYS A 224 -8.80 -19.24 -22.74
N ALA A 225 -7.80 -18.50 -22.29
CA ALA A 225 -7.69 -18.06 -20.90
C ALA A 225 -8.86 -17.15 -20.49
N THR A 226 -9.24 -16.22 -21.37
CA THR A 226 -10.34 -15.28 -21.10
C THR A 226 -11.69 -16.01 -21.08
N ALA A 227 -11.97 -16.89 -22.03
CA ALA A 227 -13.21 -17.66 -22.08
C ALA A 227 -13.36 -18.59 -20.87
N HIS A 228 -12.27 -19.28 -20.48
CA HIS A 228 -12.25 -20.17 -19.33
C HIS A 228 -12.53 -19.40 -18.03
N GLY A 229 -11.83 -18.28 -17.83
CA GLY A 229 -12.02 -17.44 -16.65
C GLY A 229 -13.42 -16.82 -16.55
N ILE A 230 -13.98 -16.36 -17.68
CA ILE A 230 -15.38 -15.87 -17.76
C ILE A 230 -16.36 -16.96 -17.36
N ALA A 231 -16.21 -18.16 -17.91
CA ALA A 231 -17.09 -19.26 -17.62
C ALA A 231 -17.02 -19.68 -16.14
N ASN A 232 -15.81 -19.75 -15.56
CA ASN A 232 -15.61 -20.07 -14.15
C ASN A 232 -16.17 -19.01 -13.20
N ASP A 233 -15.94 -17.72 -13.46
CA ASP A 233 -16.45 -16.64 -12.61
C ASP A 233 -17.98 -16.56 -12.65
N ILE A 234 -18.56 -16.72 -13.83
CA ILE A 234 -20.02 -16.77 -14.01
C ILE A 234 -20.59 -17.98 -13.26
N TYR A 235 -19.96 -19.15 -13.38
CA TYR A 235 -20.39 -20.36 -12.68
C TYR A 235 -20.33 -20.20 -11.16
N ARG A 236 -19.20 -19.72 -10.63
CA ARG A 236 -19.02 -19.48 -9.19
C ARG A 236 -20.04 -18.48 -8.65
N ARG A 237 -20.23 -17.34 -9.33
CA ARG A 237 -21.14 -16.28 -8.87
C ARG A 237 -22.61 -16.66 -9.00
N ALA A 238 -22.97 -17.44 -10.02
CA ALA A 238 -24.33 -17.97 -10.16
C ALA A 238 -24.72 -18.85 -8.95
N ASN A 239 -23.74 -19.47 -8.28
CA ASN A 239 -23.96 -20.27 -7.07
C ASN A 239 -24.30 -19.42 -5.84
N ASP A 240 -23.81 -18.19 -5.79
CA ASP A 240 -23.92 -17.31 -4.63
C ASP A 240 -25.11 -16.33 -4.73
N MET A 241 -25.86 -16.34 -5.84
CA MET A 241 -26.96 -15.39 -6.11
C MET A 241 -28.37 -15.92 -5.72
N ASN A 242 -29.13 -15.12 -4.98
CA ASN A 242 -30.53 -15.40 -4.64
C ASN A 242 -31.44 -15.34 -5.89
N ALA A 243 -32.57 -16.06 -5.86
CA ALA A 243 -33.52 -16.18 -6.99
C ALA A 243 -34.05 -14.82 -7.52
N PHE A 244 -34.07 -13.78 -6.69
CA PHE A 244 -34.53 -12.43 -7.05
C PHE A 244 -33.46 -11.57 -7.76
N GLN A 245 -32.16 -11.83 -7.51
CA GLN A 245 -31.04 -11.09 -8.12
C GLN A 245 -30.69 -11.60 -9.53
N ARG A 246 -31.11 -12.83 -9.87
CA ARG A 246 -30.89 -13.45 -11.18
C ARG A 246 -31.66 -12.78 -12.32
N ALA A 247 -32.69 -11.98 -12.03
CA ALA A 247 -33.56 -11.37 -13.03
C ALA A 247 -33.02 -10.06 -13.64
N ASP A 248 -31.94 -9.47 -13.09
CA ASP A 248 -31.51 -8.13 -13.47
C ASP A 248 -30.36 -8.16 -14.50
N ALA A 249 -30.64 -7.77 -15.74
CA ALA A 249 -29.67 -7.78 -16.84
C ALA A 249 -28.45 -6.87 -16.59
N VAL A 250 -28.61 -5.83 -15.77
CA VAL A 250 -27.54 -4.90 -15.41
C VAL A 250 -26.50 -5.56 -14.49
N GLN A 251 -26.94 -6.40 -13.54
CA GLN A 251 -26.03 -7.13 -12.64
C GLN A 251 -25.26 -8.21 -13.42
N TRP A 252 -25.91 -8.90 -14.36
CA TRP A 252 -25.26 -9.85 -15.26
C TRP A 252 -24.24 -9.19 -16.21
N GLY A 253 -24.58 -8.05 -16.80
CA GLY A 253 -23.64 -7.28 -17.62
C GLY A 253 -22.39 -6.86 -16.84
N GLN A 254 -22.54 -6.51 -15.56
CA GLN A 254 -21.42 -6.18 -14.67
C GLN A 254 -20.57 -7.40 -14.33
N VAL A 255 -21.18 -8.57 -14.08
CA VAL A 255 -20.43 -9.82 -13.82
C VAL A 255 -19.60 -10.24 -15.04
N VAL A 256 -20.21 -10.22 -16.23
CA VAL A 256 -19.50 -10.57 -17.47
C VAL A 256 -18.38 -9.57 -17.74
N LEU A 257 -18.65 -8.27 -17.65
CA LEU A 257 -17.65 -7.22 -17.86
C LEU A 257 -16.49 -7.32 -16.85
N ARG A 258 -16.80 -7.54 -15.57
CA ARG A 258 -15.81 -7.72 -14.50
C ARG A 258 -14.92 -8.91 -14.80
N SER A 259 -15.52 -10.04 -15.17
CA SER A 259 -14.76 -11.26 -15.45
C SER A 259 -13.94 -11.15 -16.74
N MET A 260 -14.47 -10.49 -17.77
CA MET A 260 -13.70 -10.13 -18.96
C MET A 260 -12.47 -9.30 -18.60
N ILE A 261 -12.66 -8.21 -17.85
CA ILE A 261 -11.57 -7.31 -17.44
C ILE A 261 -10.55 -8.06 -16.56
N SER A 262 -11.02 -8.83 -15.58
CA SER A 262 -10.18 -9.62 -14.67
C SER A 262 -9.30 -10.60 -15.43
N ASN A 263 -9.89 -11.47 -16.23
CA ASN A 263 -9.17 -12.56 -16.87
C ASN A 263 -8.30 -12.08 -18.03
N ALA A 264 -8.82 -11.17 -18.87
CA ALA A 264 -8.03 -10.58 -19.94
C ALA A 264 -6.88 -9.73 -19.38
N GLY A 265 -7.15 -8.91 -18.36
CA GLY A 265 -6.15 -8.07 -17.70
C GLY A 265 -5.08 -8.91 -17.03
N THR A 266 -5.47 -9.88 -16.20
CA THR A 266 -4.54 -10.77 -15.50
C THR A 266 -3.66 -11.54 -16.47
N TYR A 267 -4.23 -12.05 -17.57
CA TYR A 267 -3.47 -12.78 -18.57
C TYR A 267 -2.44 -11.90 -19.29
N VAL A 268 -2.83 -10.68 -19.69
CA VAL A 268 -1.91 -9.72 -20.33
C VAL A 268 -0.81 -9.26 -19.36
N PHE A 269 -1.15 -8.96 -18.11
CA PHE A 269 -0.19 -8.47 -17.11
C PHE A 269 0.70 -9.56 -16.51
N ASN A 270 0.30 -10.84 -16.56
CA ASN A 270 1.18 -11.96 -16.20
C ASN A 270 2.18 -12.33 -17.31
N ALA A 271 1.93 -11.93 -18.55
CA ALA A 271 2.85 -12.15 -19.67
C ALA A 271 3.15 -10.89 -20.52
N PRO A 272 3.59 -9.76 -19.93
CA PRO A 272 3.69 -8.49 -20.67
C PRO A 272 4.66 -8.56 -21.85
N GLN A 273 5.76 -9.31 -21.73
CA GLN A 273 6.74 -9.50 -22.80
C GLN A 273 6.10 -10.07 -24.07
N ALA A 274 5.13 -10.97 -23.92
CA ALA A 274 4.44 -11.58 -25.06
C ALA A 274 3.55 -10.57 -25.78
N PHE A 275 3.00 -9.56 -25.11
CA PHE A 275 2.06 -8.61 -25.70
C PHE A 275 2.70 -7.29 -26.13
N PHE A 276 3.66 -6.79 -25.36
CA PHE A 276 4.24 -5.46 -25.53
C PHE A 276 5.66 -5.47 -26.11
N ASN A 277 6.24 -6.66 -26.39
CA ASN A 277 7.62 -6.82 -26.88
C ASN A 277 8.65 -6.09 -25.99
N THR A 278 8.42 -6.10 -24.68
CA THR A 278 9.26 -5.42 -23.69
C THR A 278 10.48 -6.25 -23.31
N ASN A 279 11.52 -5.60 -22.77
CA ASN A 279 12.60 -6.31 -22.10
C ASN A 279 12.11 -6.84 -20.73
N GLN A 280 12.89 -7.72 -20.09
CA GLN A 280 12.48 -8.37 -18.85
C GLN A 280 12.10 -7.36 -17.74
N PRO A 281 12.92 -6.33 -17.41
CA PRO A 281 12.56 -5.44 -16.31
C PRO A 281 11.37 -4.53 -16.62
N MET A 282 11.20 -4.09 -17.87
CA MET A 282 9.99 -3.35 -18.27
C MET A 282 8.74 -4.23 -18.20
N SER A 283 8.89 -5.53 -18.45
CA SER A 283 7.80 -6.49 -18.29
C SER A 283 7.40 -6.64 -16.82
N GLU A 284 8.35 -6.62 -15.89
CA GLU A 284 8.07 -6.65 -14.45
C GLU A 284 7.34 -5.38 -13.98
N ILE A 285 7.74 -4.19 -14.46
CA ILE A 285 7.01 -2.94 -14.20
C ILE A 285 5.56 -3.06 -14.68
N ILE A 286 5.35 -3.44 -15.95
CA ILE A 286 4.01 -3.54 -16.53
C ILE A 286 3.16 -4.60 -15.79
N GLY A 287 3.77 -5.73 -15.42
CA GLY A 287 3.07 -6.78 -14.69
C GLY A 287 2.61 -6.33 -13.31
N GLN A 288 3.53 -5.81 -12.49
CA GLN A 288 3.19 -5.37 -11.13
C GLN A 288 2.22 -4.18 -11.14
N SER A 289 2.50 -3.15 -11.95
CA SER A 289 1.63 -1.97 -12.04
C SER A 289 0.25 -2.27 -12.62
N GLY A 290 0.21 -3.13 -13.64
CA GLY A 290 -1.02 -3.56 -14.29
C GLY A 290 -1.92 -4.37 -13.36
N LEU A 291 -1.35 -5.32 -12.61
CA LEU A 291 -2.11 -6.11 -11.62
C LEU A 291 -2.60 -5.25 -10.46
N LEU A 292 -1.79 -4.34 -9.92
CA LEU A 292 -2.23 -3.42 -8.86
C LEU A 292 -3.37 -2.50 -9.29
N LEU A 293 -3.31 -1.98 -10.53
CA LEU A 293 -4.39 -1.18 -11.10
C LEU A 293 -5.64 -2.03 -11.34
N LEU A 294 -5.46 -3.27 -11.82
CA LEU A 294 -6.55 -4.21 -12.04
C LEU A 294 -7.26 -4.52 -10.72
N ASP A 295 -6.53 -4.84 -9.66
CA ASP A 295 -7.08 -5.09 -8.31
C ASP A 295 -7.81 -3.86 -7.77
N ALA A 296 -7.26 -2.66 -7.97
CA ALA A 296 -7.91 -1.42 -7.52
C ALA A 296 -9.21 -1.10 -8.29
N ILE A 297 -9.28 -1.45 -9.58
CA ILE A 297 -10.48 -1.31 -10.41
C ILE A 297 -11.52 -2.38 -10.06
N LEU A 298 -11.04 -3.57 -9.70
CA LEU A 298 -11.82 -4.77 -9.44
C LEU A 298 -12.04 -5.01 -7.94
N ASP A 299 -11.95 -4.02 -7.06
CA ASP A 299 -12.38 -4.04 -5.65
C ASP A 299 -13.08 -5.33 -5.17
N ASP A 300 -12.38 -6.18 -4.41
CA ASP A 300 -12.83 -7.54 -4.03
C ASP A 300 -14.15 -7.54 -3.23
N ASP A 301 -14.46 -6.44 -2.55
CA ASP A 301 -15.65 -6.27 -1.72
C ASP A 301 -16.89 -5.82 -2.50
N SER A 302 -16.80 -5.66 -3.84
CA SER A 302 -17.93 -5.20 -4.65
C SER A 302 -18.09 -5.96 -5.98
N ASP A 303 -19.35 -6.19 -6.35
CA ASP A 303 -19.72 -6.75 -7.66
C ASP A 303 -19.57 -5.74 -8.82
N LYS A 304 -18.98 -4.57 -8.55
CA LYS A 304 -18.90 -3.46 -9.49
C LYS A 304 -17.46 -3.19 -9.88
N VAL A 305 -17.29 -2.70 -11.11
CA VAL A 305 -16.02 -2.13 -11.59
C VAL A 305 -15.96 -0.70 -11.09
N VAL A 306 -14.98 -0.37 -10.23
CA VAL A 306 -14.89 0.93 -9.55
C VAL A 306 -13.64 1.67 -10.00
N PHE A 307 -13.71 2.31 -11.17
CA PHE A 307 -12.60 3.10 -11.73
C PHE A 307 -12.13 4.25 -10.83
N ARG A 308 -13.01 4.79 -9.97
CA ARG A 308 -12.65 5.89 -9.06
C ARG A 308 -11.61 5.47 -8.02
N LYS A 309 -11.58 4.20 -7.61
CA LYS A 309 -10.58 3.67 -6.66
C LYS A 309 -9.20 3.53 -7.30
N ALA A 310 -9.12 3.32 -8.61
CA ALA A 310 -7.86 3.18 -9.35
C ALA A 310 -6.92 4.40 -9.25
N LEU A 311 -7.50 5.60 -9.03
CA LEU A 311 -6.76 6.86 -8.85
C LEU A 311 -6.84 7.37 -7.41
N SER A 312 -7.16 6.50 -6.45
CA SER A 312 -7.12 6.86 -5.04
C SER A 312 -5.68 7.15 -4.58
N PRO A 313 -5.48 8.03 -3.59
CA PRO A 313 -4.15 8.26 -3.01
C PRO A 313 -3.47 6.95 -2.58
N GLU A 314 -4.22 6.01 -2.02
CA GLU A 314 -3.72 4.71 -1.59
C GLU A 314 -3.25 3.85 -2.77
N THR A 315 -3.99 3.81 -3.87
CA THR A 315 -3.59 3.07 -5.08
C THR A 315 -2.38 3.71 -5.75
N LEU A 316 -2.34 5.05 -5.83
CA LEU A 316 -1.19 5.77 -6.39
C LEU A 316 0.08 5.56 -5.56
N ASP A 317 -0.05 5.51 -4.23
CA ASP A 317 1.06 5.21 -3.32
C ASP A 317 1.59 3.77 -3.54
N LYS A 318 0.70 2.77 -3.58
CA LYS A 318 1.07 1.37 -3.89
C LYS A 318 1.73 1.25 -5.27
N LEU A 319 1.18 1.91 -6.29
CA LEU A 319 1.70 1.91 -7.65
C LEU A 319 3.10 2.52 -7.73
N SER A 320 3.30 3.64 -7.02
CA SER A 320 4.60 4.30 -6.93
C SER A 320 5.63 3.40 -6.25
N ARG A 321 5.27 2.75 -5.12
CA ARG A 321 6.18 1.83 -4.41
C ARG A 321 6.56 0.62 -5.27
N ALA A 322 5.61 -0.03 -5.91
CA ALA A 322 5.88 -1.18 -6.78
C ALA A 322 6.78 -0.80 -7.97
N THR A 323 6.49 0.33 -8.62
CA THR A 323 7.33 0.81 -9.74
C THR A 323 8.75 1.13 -9.28
N LEU A 324 8.88 1.82 -8.14
CA LEU A 324 10.19 2.14 -7.56
C LEU A 324 10.94 0.88 -7.09
N GLN A 325 10.23 -0.17 -6.64
CA GLN A 325 10.85 -1.45 -6.31
C GLN A 325 11.53 -2.08 -7.52
N VAL A 326 10.83 -2.19 -8.64
CA VAL A 326 11.43 -2.75 -9.87
C VAL A 326 12.59 -1.87 -10.36
N VAL A 327 12.47 -0.54 -10.27
CA VAL A 327 13.59 0.37 -10.60
C VAL A 327 14.78 0.18 -9.66
N ALA A 328 14.54 -0.10 -8.38
CA ALA A 328 15.59 -0.36 -7.40
C ALA A 328 16.33 -1.66 -7.67
N GLU A 329 15.60 -2.70 -8.08
CA GLU A 329 16.13 -4.03 -8.44
C GLU A 329 16.79 -4.02 -9.84
N HIS A 330 16.31 -3.18 -10.75
CA HIS A 330 16.76 -3.09 -12.14
C HIS A 330 17.17 -1.67 -12.57
N PRO A 331 18.17 -1.05 -11.92
CA PRO A 331 18.59 0.31 -12.23
C PRO A 331 19.22 0.46 -13.64
N ASN A 332 19.57 -0.66 -14.28
CA ASN A 332 20.01 -0.74 -15.67
C ASN A 332 18.94 -0.31 -16.68
N LEU A 333 17.67 -0.23 -16.27
CA LEU A 333 16.60 0.36 -17.08
C LEU A 333 16.85 1.84 -17.40
N ILE A 334 17.50 2.57 -16.50
CA ILE A 334 17.64 4.02 -16.59
C ILE A 334 19.06 4.41 -17.01
N SER A 335 20.08 3.71 -16.52
CA SER A 335 21.47 4.02 -16.86
C SER A 335 22.35 2.79 -16.87
N SER A 336 23.36 2.78 -17.74
CA SER A 336 24.40 1.75 -17.77
C SER A 336 25.52 2.01 -16.76
N ASN A 337 25.71 3.25 -16.31
CA ASN A 337 26.77 3.66 -15.39
C ASN A 337 26.54 3.11 -13.97
N HIS A 338 27.55 2.47 -13.37
CA HIS A 338 27.44 1.84 -12.06
C HIS A 338 27.12 2.83 -10.92
N GLY A 339 27.74 4.01 -10.91
CA GLY A 339 27.45 5.04 -9.91
C GLY A 339 26.02 5.56 -10.02
N ILE A 340 25.56 5.84 -11.24
CA ILE A 340 24.16 6.26 -11.47
C ILE A 340 23.19 5.16 -11.06
N LYS A 341 23.51 3.88 -11.31
CA LYS A 341 22.69 2.75 -10.88
C LYS A 341 22.52 2.70 -9.36
N GLN A 342 23.60 2.92 -8.61
CA GLN A 342 23.55 2.95 -7.15
C GLN A 342 22.71 4.12 -6.63
N ILE A 343 22.83 5.30 -7.23
CA ILE A 343 21.98 6.46 -6.88
C ILE A 343 20.51 6.11 -7.09
N ILE A 344 20.17 5.59 -8.27
CA ILE A 344 18.78 5.26 -8.63
C ILE A 344 18.22 4.19 -7.70
N SER A 345 18.99 3.13 -7.46
CA SER A 345 18.60 2.04 -6.57
C SER A 345 18.41 2.51 -5.13
N GLY A 346 19.35 3.32 -4.63
CA GLY A 346 19.27 3.91 -3.30
C GLY A 346 18.09 4.86 -3.13
N VAL A 347 17.83 5.73 -4.12
CA VAL A 347 16.69 6.67 -4.08
C VAL A 347 15.38 5.89 -4.08
N ALA A 348 15.25 4.95 -5.02
CA ALA A 348 14.03 4.16 -5.16
C ALA A 348 13.78 3.25 -3.95
N GLY A 349 14.82 2.70 -3.34
CA GLY A 349 14.74 1.92 -2.10
C GLY A 349 14.39 2.76 -0.87
N ALA A 350 14.97 3.95 -0.71
CA ALA A 350 14.68 4.83 0.41
C ALA A 350 13.23 5.36 0.39
N VAL A 351 12.71 5.71 -0.79
CA VAL A 351 11.32 6.17 -0.96
C VAL A 351 10.30 5.09 -0.57
N GLN A 352 10.65 3.80 -0.67
CA GLN A 352 9.77 2.71 -0.25
C GLN A 352 9.63 2.61 1.28
N GLN A 353 10.69 2.92 2.02
CA GLN A 353 10.78 2.70 3.47
C GLN A 353 10.22 3.85 4.30
N GLU A 354 10.16 5.06 3.76
CA GLU A 354 9.65 6.23 4.47
C GLU A 354 8.15 6.47 4.21
N GLU A 355 7.46 7.06 5.19
CA GLU A 355 6.12 7.66 4.99
C GLU A 355 6.24 8.96 4.19
N PHE A 356 6.68 8.82 2.94
CA PHE A 356 7.14 9.88 2.07
C PHE A 356 6.13 11.02 1.85
N LEU A 357 4.83 10.69 1.85
CA LEU A 357 3.75 11.65 1.70
C LEU A 357 3.51 12.48 2.98
N SER A 358 3.79 11.92 4.16
CA SER A 358 3.55 12.58 5.45
C SER A 358 4.60 13.65 5.78
N LEU A 359 5.82 13.49 5.28
CA LEU A 359 6.96 14.38 5.54
C LEU A 359 7.13 15.50 4.50
N GLY A 360 6.28 15.52 3.47
CA GLY A 360 6.41 16.43 2.33
C GLY A 360 7.29 15.84 1.23
N PHE A 361 6.64 15.45 0.14
CA PHE A 361 7.24 14.72 -0.99
C PHE A 361 8.52 15.38 -1.55
N LEU A 362 8.46 16.67 -1.92
CA LEU A 362 9.57 17.32 -2.62
C LEU A 362 10.82 17.54 -1.74
N PRO A 363 10.70 18.04 -0.49
CA PRO A 363 11.83 18.14 0.41
C PRO A 363 12.48 16.78 0.68
N GLU A 364 11.68 15.76 1.02
CA GLU A 364 12.21 14.44 1.35
C GLU A 364 12.86 13.76 0.14
N LEU A 365 12.27 13.90 -1.06
CA LEU A 365 12.89 13.43 -2.30
C LEU A 365 14.26 14.08 -2.51
N THR A 366 14.34 15.39 -2.31
CA THR A 366 15.57 16.14 -2.52
C THR A 366 16.64 15.68 -1.53
N ARG A 367 16.28 15.50 -0.26
CA ARG A 367 17.19 14.99 0.79
C ARG A 367 17.75 13.63 0.40
N ILE A 368 16.87 12.68 0.05
CA ILE A 368 17.26 11.32 -0.35
C ILE A 368 18.15 11.36 -1.58
N VAL A 369 17.83 12.16 -2.59
CA VAL A 369 18.67 12.30 -3.79
C VAL A 369 20.07 12.81 -3.43
N LEU A 370 20.18 13.80 -2.55
CA LEU A 370 21.48 14.33 -2.09
C LEU A 370 22.27 13.27 -1.30
N GLU A 371 21.62 12.55 -0.39
CA GLU A 371 22.23 11.50 0.42
C GLU A 371 22.76 10.34 -0.44
N GLN A 372 21.93 9.84 -1.35
CA GLN A 372 22.28 8.73 -2.23
C GLN A 372 23.34 9.13 -3.26
N SER A 373 23.30 10.38 -3.73
CA SER A 373 24.36 10.95 -4.56
C SER A 373 25.68 11.00 -3.79
N ALA A 374 25.67 11.47 -2.53
CA ALA A 374 26.86 11.54 -1.69
C ALA A 374 27.53 10.16 -1.53
N GLY A 375 26.75 9.12 -1.22
CA GLY A 375 27.25 7.76 -1.04
C GLY A 375 27.79 7.12 -2.34
N SER A 376 27.28 7.54 -3.49
CA SER A 376 27.62 6.94 -4.79
C SER A 376 28.68 7.70 -5.59
N LEU A 377 29.08 8.90 -5.16
CA LEU A 377 30.07 9.73 -5.83
C LEU A 377 31.40 9.01 -6.16
N PRO A 378 31.99 8.18 -5.26
CA PRO A 378 33.20 7.43 -5.59
C PRO A 378 33.03 6.52 -6.81
N LEU A 379 31.82 5.98 -7.03
CA LEU A 379 31.47 5.09 -8.14
C LEU A 379 31.16 5.85 -9.44
N LEU A 380 30.82 7.13 -9.35
CA LEU A 380 30.70 8.00 -10.54
C LEU A 380 32.08 8.36 -11.09
N TRP A 381 33.05 8.56 -10.19
CA TRP A 381 34.41 8.92 -10.57
C TRP A 381 35.26 7.73 -10.99
N LYS A 382 35.03 6.54 -10.40
CA LYS A 382 35.76 5.32 -10.73
C LYS A 382 34.83 4.13 -10.90
N GLU A 383 35.10 3.32 -11.91
CA GLU A 383 34.45 2.01 -12.05
C GLU A 383 34.91 1.00 -10.98
N SER A 384 36.02 1.25 -10.26
CA SER A 384 36.53 0.39 -9.19
C SER A 384 37.04 1.17 -7.96
N PRO A 385 36.69 0.76 -6.71
CA PRO A 385 37.03 1.48 -5.47
C PRO A 385 38.53 1.53 -5.10
N GLN A 386 39.40 0.78 -5.78
CA GLN A 386 40.76 0.50 -5.32
C GLN A 386 41.83 1.56 -5.70
N GLY A 387 41.45 2.67 -6.34
CA GLY A 387 42.38 3.74 -6.72
C GLY A 387 42.53 4.85 -5.65
N PRO A 388 43.56 5.72 -5.75
CA PRO A 388 43.79 6.82 -4.80
C PRO A 388 42.60 7.79 -4.75
N SER A 389 42.08 8.09 -3.56
CA SER A 389 40.90 8.94 -3.40
C SER A 389 41.13 10.34 -3.94
N HIS A 390 40.15 10.86 -4.69
CA HIS A 390 40.22 12.21 -5.23
C HIS A 390 39.67 13.19 -4.20
N LEU A 391 40.48 14.15 -3.75
CA LEU A 391 40.11 15.05 -2.65
C LEU A 391 38.81 15.82 -2.94
N LEU A 392 38.61 16.30 -4.18
CA LEU A 392 37.35 16.95 -4.56
C LEU A 392 36.15 16.02 -4.48
N VAL A 393 36.31 14.72 -4.79
CA VAL A 393 35.21 13.76 -4.68
C VAL A 393 34.82 13.57 -3.21
N ILE A 394 35.83 13.50 -2.32
CA ILE A 394 35.59 13.45 -0.87
C ILE A 394 34.91 14.74 -0.38
N ALA A 395 35.35 15.91 -0.86
CA ALA A 395 34.76 17.20 -0.48
C ALA A 395 33.28 17.30 -0.87
N ILE A 396 32.92 16.91 -2.10
CA ILE A 396 31.52 16.87 -2.55
C ILE A 396 30.75 15.86 -1.70
N GLN A 397 31.30 14.67 -1.47
CA GLN A 397 30.66 13.64 -0.65
C GLN A 397 30.34 14.15 0.76
N GLU A 398 31.30 14.75 1.46
CA GLU A 398 31.08 15.29 2.81
C GLU A 398 30.06 16.44 2.78
N THR A 399 30.15 17.34 1.79
CA THR A 399 29.22 18.47 1.67
C THR A 399 27.79 17.99 1.45
N LEU A 400 27.56 17.10 0.48
CA LEU A 400 26.22 16.56 0.21
C LEU A 400 25.67 15.74 1.40
N ARG A 401 26.53 14.99 2.09
CA ARG A 401 26.14 14.22 3.28
C ARG A 401 25.64 15.14 4.40
N ILE A 402 26.33 16.25 4.65
CA ILE A 402 25.93 17.20 5.69
C ILE A 402 24.65 17.94 5.29
N LEU A 403 24.54 18.36 4.03
CA LEU A 403 23.33 19.03 3.53
C LEU A 403 22.08 18.13 3.57
N SER A 404 22.24 16.80 3.54
CA SER A 404 21.16 15.82 3.61
C SER A 404 20.85 15.29 5.01
N GLN A 405 21.56 15.75 6.04
CA GLN A 405 21.31 15.33 7.43
C GLN A 405 19.92 15.74 7.91
N LYS A 406 19.20 14.79 8.52
CA LYS A 406 17.86 15.01 9.08
C LYS A 406 17.95 15.72 10.45
N PRO A 407 17.17 16.79 10.70
CA PRO A 407 17.06 17.36 12.04
C PRO A 407 16.37 16.37 13.00
N GLN A 408 16.74 16.38 14.28
CA GLN A 408 16.24 15.41 15.27
C GLN A 408 14.70 15.34 15.40
N ASP A 409 13.97 16.45 15.19
CA ASP A 409 12.50 16.49 15.33
C ASP A 409 11.81 17.42 14.30
N ALA A 410 12.37 17.56 13.10
CA ALA A 410 11.79 18.41 12.07
C ALA A 410 11.85 17.79 10.67
N VAL A 411 10.84 18.12 9.87
CA VAL A 411 10.84 17.89 8.42
C VAL A 411 12.06 18.57 7.83
N TRP A 412 12.91 17.79 7.13
CA TRP A 412 14.05 18.35 6.43
C TRP A 412 13.58 19.36 5.39
N ARG A 413 14.27 20.51 5.31
CA ARG A 413 13.99 21.52 4.30
C ARG A 413 15.30 21.90 3.63
N PRO A 414 15.31 22.09 2.30
CA PRO A 414 16.50 22.58 1.64
C PRO A 414 16.81 23.98 2.16
N ALA A 415 17.98 24.12 2.80
CA ALA A 415 18.46 25.42 3.27
C ALA A 415 18.76 26.38 2.11
N PHE A 416 19.00 25.84 0.92
CA PHE A 416 19.45 26.57 -0.26
C PHE A 416 18.54 26.36 -1.47
N THR A 417 18.55 27.37 -2.36
CA THR A 417 18.10 27.17 -3.74
C THR A 417 19.11 26.31 -4.50
N LYS A 418 18.72 25.74 -5.64
CA LYS A 418 19.64 25.00 -6.52
C LYS A 418 20.88 25.84 -6.88
N THR A 419 20.68 27.11 -7.23
CA THR A 419 21.78 28.01 -7.60
C THR A 419 22.72 28.24 -6.43
N SER A 420 22.18 28.55 -5.25
CA SER A 420 22.99 28.78 -4.05
C SER A 420 23.75 27.52 -3.61
N LEU A 421 23.15 26.34 -3.73
CA LEU A 421 23.80 25.07 -3.40
C LEU A 421 24.97 24.77 -4.35
N LEU A 422 24.81 25.07 -5.64
CA LEU A 422 25.90 24.95 -6.62
C LEU A 422 27.02 25.96 -6.32
N SER A 423 26.69 27.21 -6.02
CA SER A 423 27.69 28.23 -5.66
C SER A 423 28.49 27.83 -4.40
N VAL A 424 27.82 27.37 -3.35
CA VAL A 424 28.49 26.87 -2.13
C VAL A 424 29.39 25.68 -2.45
N LEU A 425 28.94 24.74 -3.29
CA LEU A 425 29.78 23.61 -3.71
C LEU A 425 31.00 24.07 -4.52
N GLU A 426 30.82 24.94 -5.50
CA GLU A 426 31.90 25.47 -6.34
C GLU A 426 32.99 26.14 -5.50
N GLU A 427 32.59 26.97 -4.55
CA GLU A 427 33.52 27.68 -3.67
C GLU A 427 34.22 26.79 -2.67
N VAL A 428 33.48 25.89 -2.00
CA VAL A 428 34.10 24.89 -1.12
C VAL A 428 35.12 24.06 -1.90
N LEU A 429 34.85 23.74 -3.17
CA LEU A 429 35.80 23.01 -4.00
C LEU A 429 37.02 23.84 -4.38
N GLU A 430 36.85 25.10 -4.80
CA GLU A 430 37.95 26.02 -5.09
C GLU A 430 38.86 26.21 -3.86
N ASP A 431 38.25 26.34 -2.69
CA ASP A 431 38.97 26.50 -1.44
C ASP A 431 39.67 25.19 -1.00
N VAL A 432 39.07 24.02 -1.24
CA VAL A 432 39.73 22.71 -1.01
C VAL A 432 40.92 22.51 -1.93
N VAL A 433 40.88 23.00 -3.18
CA VAL A 433 42.04 23.00 -4.07
C VAL A 433 43.18 23.82 -3.46
N SER A 434 42.85 24.99 -2.92
CA SER A 434 43.82 25.89 -2.27
C SER A 434 44.29 25.37 -0.91
N ASN A 435 43.45 24.60 -0.20
CA ASN A 435 43.69 24.10 1.15
C ASN A 435 43.39 22.60 1.30
N PRO A 436 44.22 21.70 0.73
CA PRO A 436 43.98 20.25 0.80
C PRO A 436 43.86 19.67 2.22
N ALA A 437 44.47 20.37 3.20
CA ALA A 437 44.38 20.05 4.61
C ALA A 437 42.94 19.93 5.13
N TRP A 438 41.97 20.61 4.51
CA TRP A 438 40.56 20.51 4.89
C TRP A 438 39.99 19.10 4.76
N ILE A 439 40.57 18.30 3.87
CA ILE A 439 40.17 16.92 3.62
C ILE A 439 41.15 15.94 4.27
N THR A 440 42.45 16.22 4.21
CA THR A 440 43.48 15.27 4.70
C THR A 440 43.65 15.27 6.21
N ASP A 441 43.36 16.39 6.87
CA ASP A 441 43.44 16.47 8.31
C ASP A 441 42.12 16.05 8.95
N GLU A 442 42.22 15.23 10.00
CA GLU A 442 41.05 14.68 10.68
C GLU A 442 40.87 15.23 12.09
N VAL A 443 39.63 15.57 12.44
CA VAL A 443 39.21 15.82 13.81
C VAL A 443 38.22 14.73 14.18
N ARG A 444 38.59 13.90 15.16
CA ARG A 444 37.78 12.75 15.62
C ARG A 444 37.43 11.76 14.50
N GLY A 445 38.41 11.46 13.64
CA GLY A 445 38.25 10.49 12.54
C GLY A 445 37.37 10.99 11.39
N ARG A 446 37.13 12.30 11.30
CA ARG A 446 36.40 12.94 10.19
C ARG A 446 37.20 14.11 9.64
N PRO A 447 37.13 14.41 8.32
CA PRO A 447 37.80 15.57 7.74
C PRO A 447 37.44 16.88 8.45
N VAL A 448 38.39 17.82 8.54
CA VAL A 448 38.13 19.16 9.11
C VAL A 448 36.94 19.85 8.44
N LEU A 449 36.82 19.76 7.10
CA LEU A 449 35.67 20.28 6.36
C LEU A 449 34.35 19.74 6.92
N SER A 450 34.30 18.43 7.18
CA SER A 450 33.12 17.75 7.70
C SER A 450 32.75 18.28 9.09
N ALA A 451 33.74 18.40 9.98
CA ALA A 451 33.52 18.90 11.34
C ALA A 451 33.04 20.36 11.38
N VAL A 452 33.61 21.23 10.53
CA VAL A 452 33.23 22.65 10.44
C VAL A 452 31.82 22.81 9.89
N MET A 453 31.50 22.10 8.81
CA MET A 453 30.18 22.13 8.18
C MET A 453 29.12 21.59 9.14
N ASP A 454 29.38 20.46 9.82
CA ASP A 454 28.48 19.87 10.82
C ASP A 454 28.18 20.85 11.96
N ALA A 455 29.22 21.49 12.51
CA ALA A 455 29.08 22.51 13.55
C ALA A 455 28.29 23.74 13.07
N THR A 456 28.55 24.20 11.84
CA THR A 456 27.88 25.36 11.24
C THR A 456 26.39 25.08 11.01
N PHE A 457 26.05 23.98 10.33
CA PHE A 457 24.65 23.62 10.07
C PHE A 457 23.87 23.24 11.33
N SER A 458 24.52 22.60 12.30
CA SER A 458 23.92 22.36 13.62
C SER A 458 23.58 23.65 14.34
N ALA A 459 24.44 24.68 14.28
CA ALA A 459 24.14 25.99 14.84
C ALA A 459 23.03 26.71 14.07
N LEU A 460 23.00 26.63 12.73
CA LEU A 460 21.94 27.22 11.91
C LEU A 460 20.55 26.65 12.22
N ASN A 461 20.47 25.38 12.63
CA ASN A 461 19.21 24.76 13.04
C ASN A 461 18.60 25.38 14.31
N THR A 462 19.35 26.20 15.05
CA THR A 462 18.82 26.95 16.22
C THR A 462 18.09 28.24 15.83
N ILE A 463 18.22 28.69 14.57
CA ILE A 463 17.56 29.91 14.10
C ILE A 463 16.05 29.65 13.99
N PRO A 464 15.19 30.59 14.46
CA PRO A 464 13.74 30.44 14.37
C PRO A 464 13.25 30.19 12.94
N LYS A 465 12.26 29.30 12.77
CA LYS A 465 11.77 28.80 11.45
C LYS A 465 11.29 29.89 10.47
N GLY A 466 10.96 31.08 10.97
CA GLY A 466 10.54 32.23 10.15
C GLY A 466 11.70 33.06 9.59
N GLU A 467 12.88 32.93 10.18
CA GLU A 467 14.08 33.67 9.82
C GLU A 467 14.93 32.83 8.86
N ARG A 468 15.42 33.45 7.78
CA ARG A 468 16.30 32.79 6.82
C ARG A 468 17.57 33.62 6.64
N ILE A 469 18.71 32.95 6.75
CA ILE A 469 19.98 33.54 6.33
C ILE A 469 20.05 33.51 4.80
N ASN A 470 20.43 34.65 4.20
CA ASN A 470 20.69 34.72 2.76
C ASN A 470 21.89 33.83 2.40
N ALA A 471 21.88 33.24 1.22
CA ALA A 471 22.96 32.43 0.67
C ALA A 471 24.34 33.10 0.80
N ASP A 472 24.44 34.40 0.51
CA ASP A 472 25.72 35.13 0.56
C ASP A 472 26.32 35.14 1.98
N VAL A 473 25.48 35.33 3.01
CA VAL A 473 25.91 35.37 4.41
C VAL A 473 26.33 33.97 4.87
N LEU A 474 25.62 32.94 4.43
CA LEU A 474 25.92 31.56 4.77
C LEU A 474 27.21 31.08 4.09
N GLN A 475 27.41 31.46 2.84
CA GLN A 475 28.64 31.19 2.10
C GLN A 475 29.85 31.87 2.76
N TRP A 476 29.72 33.16 3.09
CA TRP A 476 30.71 33.88 3.87
C TRP A 476 30.99 33.20 5.22
N LEU A 477 29.94 32.75 5.92
CA LEU A 477 30.07 32.06 7.21
C LEU A 477 30.84 30.74 7.09
N ILE A 478 30.52 29.91 6.09
CA ILE A 478 31.21 28.63 5.86
C ILE A 478 32.70 28.88 5.60
N ARG A 479 33.02 29.83 4.71
CA ARG A 479 34.40 30.18 4.39
C ARG A 479 35.16 30.69 5.62
N ASN A 480 34.59 31.63 6.36
CA ASN A 480 35.21 32.19 7.56
C ASN A 480 35.45 31.12 8.63
N ASN A 481 34.46 30.25 8.88
CA ASN A 481 34.60 29.17 9.86
C ASN A 481 35.69 28.17 9.48
N LEU A 482 35.87 27.88 8.18
CA LEU A 482 36.94 27.01 7.69
C LEU A 482 38.31 27.67 7.86
N GLU A 483 38.45 28.97 7.58
CA GLU A 483 39.68 29.74 7.81
C GLU A 483 40.05 29.79 9.30
N VAL A 484 39.08 30.00 10.19
CA VAL A 484 39.28 29.97 11.64
C VAL A 484 39.69 28.58 12.12
N ALA A 485 39.03 27.52 11.64
CA ALA A 485 39.36 26.15 12.03
C ALA A 485 40.75 25.70 11.56
N LEU A 486 41.24 26.20 10.44
CA LEU A 486 42.63 25.98 10.02
C LEU A 486 43.63 26.65 10.95
N THR A 487 43.37 27.92 11.27
CA THR A 487 44.31 28.72 12.05
C THR A 487 44.30 28.31 13.52
N SER A 488 43.14 27.88 14.01
CA SER A 488 42.88 27.57 15.42
C SER A 488 42.04 26.29 15.54
N ARG A 489 42.67 25.13 15.28
CA ARG A 489 42.00 23.82 15.26
C ARG A 489 41.21 23.48 16.53
N ALA A 490 41.61 24.04 17.66
CA ALA A 490 40.95 23.87 18.95
C ALA A 490 39.49 24.38 18.95
N VAL A 491 39.07 25.22 18.00
CA VAL A 491 37.64 25.60 17.87
C VAL A 491 36.73 24.40 17.57
N LEU A 492 37.30 23.29 17.09
CA LEU A 492 36.57 22.05 16.84
C LEU A 492 36.57 21.09 18.04
N ASP A 493 37.25 21.44 19.14
CA ASP A 493 37.18 20.68 20.37
C ASP A 493 35.82 20.86 21.05
N THR A 494 35.40 19.84 21.82
CA THR A 494 34.13 19.90 22.55
C THR A 494 34.34 20.50 23.91
N VAL A 495 33.34 21.24 24.34
CA VAL A 495 33.24 21.79 25.67
C VAL A 495 31.86 21.47 26.24
N LYS A 496 31.80 21.28 27.56
CA LYS A 496 30.54 21.24 28.30
C LYS A 496 30.21 22.67 28.68
N TRP A 497 29.09 23.17 28.17
CA TRP A 497 28.72 24.57 28.33
C TRP A 497 27.33 24.71 28.91
N GLY A 498 27.21 25.40 30.04
CA GLY A 498 25.95 25.59 30.76
C GLY A 498 25.52 24.35 31.57
N GLY A 499 24.25 24.32 32.00
CA GLY A 499 23.66 23.18 32.72
C GLY A 499 23.36 21.98 31.82
N ASP A 500 23.53 22.11 30.50
CA ASP A 500 23.37 21.02 29.54
C ASP A 500 24.58 20.08 29.62
N GLN A 501 24.33 18.79 29.85
CA GLN A 501 25.37 17.77 29.89
C GLN A 501 25.93 17.40 28.50
N MET A 502 25.46 18.04 27.43
CA MET A 502 25.87 17.74 26.06
C MET A 502 27.17 18.46 25.69
N GLU A 503 28.17 17.65 25.32
CA GLU A 503 29.42 18.13 24.74
C GLU A 503 29.18 18.64 23.32
N LYS A 504 29.41 19.94 23.08
CA LYS A 504 29.28 20.56 21.76
C LYS A 504 30.61 21.18 21.31
N PRO A 505 30.93 21.20 20.00
CA PRO A 505 32.10 21.91 19.48
C PRO A 505 32.06 23.39 19.88
N ILE A 506 33.22 23.98 20.22
CA ILE A 506 33.33 25.40 20.59
C ILE A 506 32.82 26.30 19.47
N LEU A 507 33.16 25.98 18.22
CA LEU A 507 32.65 26.67 17.02
C LEU A 507 31.12 26.67 16.99
N GLN A 508 30.50 25.50 17.12
CA GLN A 508 29.03 25.39 17.15
C GLN A 508 28.45 26.28 18.25
N LYS A 509 29.02 26.21 19.47
CA LYS A 509 28.47 26.96 20.59
C LYS A 509 28.63 28.47 20.44
N GLY A 510 29.76 28.92 19.90
CA GLY A 510 29.99 30.32 19.59
C GLY A 510 28.98 30.88 18.58
N LEU A 511 28.69 30.11 17.53
CA LEU A 511 27.66 30.45 16.55
C LEU A 511 26.25 30.49 17.18
N GLU A 512 25.90 29.48 18.01
CA GLU A 512 24.62 29.46 18.72
C GLU A 512 24.43 30.70 19.60
N LEU A 513 25.47 31.19 20.28
CA LEU A 513 25.41 32.42 21.09
C LEU A 513 25.10 33.66 20.23
N VAL A 514 25.80 33.82 19.10
CA VAL A 514 25.55 34.93 18.17
C VAL A 514 24.14 34.85 17.58
N PHE A 515 23.70 33.67 17.13
CA PHE A 515 22.36 33.49 16.57
C PHE A 515 21.26 33.73 17.60
N SER A 516 21.42 33.25 18.83
CA SER A 516 20.45 33.48 19.90
C SER A 516 20.35 34.96 20.29
N PHE A 517 21.43 35.73 20.12
CA PHE A 517 21.45 37.16 20.35
C PHE A 517 20.74 37.94 19.24
N VAL A 518 21.05 37.63 17.98
CA VAL A 518 20.48 38.33 16.82
C VAL A 518 19.01 37.94 16.57
N PHE A 519 18.68 36.67 16.81
CA PHE A 519 17.35 36.07 16.63
C PHE A 519 16.80 35.56 17.98
N PRO A 520 16.40 36.47 18.88
CA PRO A 520 15.88 36.07 20.18
C PRO A 520 14.57 35.26 20.04
N PRO A 521 14.41 34.15 20.79
CA PRO A 521 13.25 33.26 20.64
C PRO A 521 11.89 33.91 20.95
N ASP A 522 11.87 34.93 21.83
CA ASP A 522 10.64 35.58 22.32
C ASP A 522 10.56 37.09 21.99
N GLY A 523 11.39 37.60 21.07
CA GLY A 523 11.56 39.04 20.83
C GLY A 523 11.45 39.47 19.37
N PRO A 524 11.14 40.75 19.09
CA PRO A 524 11.29 41.30 17.75
C PRO A 524 12.77 41.24 17.36
N PRO A 525 13.10 40.81 16.14
CA PRO A 525 14.48 40.63 15.74
C PRO A 525 15.16 42.01 15.57
N ALA A 526 16.49 42.08 15.75
CA ALA A 526 17.21 43.35 15.92
C ALA A 526 17.08 44.33 14.72
N VAL A 527 17.18 45.63 14.96
CA VAL A 527 17.26 46.64 13.88
C VAL A 527 18.58 46.42 13.12
N HIS A 528 18.56 46.43 11.78
CA HIS A 528 19.72 46.11 10.93
C HIS A 528 20.35 44.72 11.18
N GLN A 529 19.52 43.71 11.48
CA GLN A 529 19.89 42.31 11.72
C GLN A 529 21.06 41.78 10.88
N LEU A 530 21.00 41.93 9.56
CA LEU A 530 22.00 41.31 8.68
C LEU A 530 23.40 41.93 8.86
N SER A 531 23.49 43.26 9.00
CA SER A 531 24.78 43.91 9.24
C SER A 531 25.29 43.66 10.65
N LEU A 532 24.39 43.61 11.64
CA LEU A 532 24.75 43.25 13.01
C LEU A 532 25.27 41.82 13.07
N LEU A 533 24.59 40.88 12.41
CA LEU A 533 24.97 39.49 12.31
C LEU A 533 26.36 39.32 11.69
N SER A 534 26.61 39.93 10.52
CA SER A 534 27.91 39.84 9.87
C SER A 534 29.02 40.38 10.75
N SER A 535 28.84 41.58 11.33
CA SER A 535 29.86 42.20 12.18
C SER A 535 30.13 41.43 13.47
N LEU A 536 29.10 40.84 14.09
CA LEU A 536 29.27 40.01 15.27
C LEU A 536 29.94 38.68 14.93
N LEU A 537 29.56 38.03 13.83
CA LEU A 537 30.21 36.79 13.40
C LEU A 537 31.68 37.04 13.05
N ASP A 538 32.00 38.10 12.31
CA ASP A 538 33.37 38.53 12.02
C ASP A 538 34.17 38.64 13.33
N TYR A 539 33.67 39.44 14.27
CA TYR A 539 34.37 39.72 15.52
C TYR A 539 34.54 38.48 16.40
N VAL A 540 33.45 37.73 16.61
CA VAL A 540 33.46 36.55 17.49
C VAL A 540 34.37 35.48 16.91
N MET A 541 34.33 35.24 15.60
CA MET A 541 35.19 34.23 14.97
C MET A 541 36.67 34.67 14.94
N GLU A 542 36.97 35.88 14.45
CA GLU A 542 38.35 36.32 14.19
C GLU A 542 39.06 36.92 15.40
N ALA A 543 38.36 37.70 16.24
CA ALA A 543 38.96 38.36 17.39
C ALA A 543 38.92 37.48 18.65
N VAL A 544 37.82 36.75 18.88
CA VAL A 544 37.62 36.03 20.14
C VAL A 544 37.99 34.55 20.01
N LEU A 545 37.27 33.76 19.20
CA LEU A 545 37.43 32.31 19.18
C LEU A 545 38.72 31.84 18.54
N LYS A 546 39.21 32.56 17.52
CA LYS A 546 40.53 32.27 16.92
C LYS A 546 41.66 32.36 17.94
N GLN A 547 41.61 33.36 18.82
CA GLN A 547 42.64 33.61 19.84
C GLN A 547 42.42 32.80 21.13
N HIS A 548 41.17 32.59 21.51
CA HIS A 548 40.76 31.87 22.71
C HIS A 548 39.79 30.72 22.36
N PRO A 549 40.26 29.66 21.69
CA PRO A 549 39.43 28.53 21.26
C PRO A 549 39.14 27.56 22.43
N ASN A 550 38.50 28.06 23.49
CA ASN A 550 38.18 27.30 24.70
C ASN A 550 36.97 27.90 25.43
N GLU A 551 36.66 27.35 26.61
CA GLU A 551 35.58 27.84 27.46
C GLU A 551 35.69 29.34 27.78
N ASN A 552 36.91 29.86 27.98
CA ASN A 552 37.11 31.29 28.25
C ASN A 552 36.68 32.16 27.06
N GLY A 553 36.97 31.73 25.82
CA GLY A 553 36.49 32.43 24.63
C GLY A 553 34.97 32.49 24.58
N LEU A 554 34.28 31.39 24.89
CA LEU A 554 32.83 31.37 24.95
C LEU A 554 32.27 32.24 26.08
N ILE A 555 32.95 32.32 27.24
CA ILE A 555 32.61 33.25 28.32
C ILE A 555 32.72 34.69 27.84
N LEU A 556 33.78 35.04 27.12
CA LEU A 556 33.93 36.38 26.54
C LEU A 556 32.81 36.70 25.55
N VAL A 557 32.45 35.76 24.67
CA VAL A 557 31.34 35.94 23.74
C VAL A 557 30.01 36.15 24.47
N ASP A 558 29.67 35.30 25.44
CA ASP A 558 28.46 35.43 26.25
C ASP A 558 28.42 36.78 27.00
N LEU A 559 29.56 37.18 27.55
CA LEU A 559 29.71 38.45 28.25
C LEU A 559 29.46 39.64 27.34
N ILE A 560 30.09 39.66 26.17
CA ILE A 560 29.93 40.74 25.18
C ILE A 560 28.46 40.83 24.76
N LEU A 561 27.86 39.72 24.34
CA LEU A 561 26.53 39.73 23.72
C LEU A 561 25.40 39.99 24.73
N PHE A 562 25.39 39.31 25.87
CA PHE A 562 24.21 39.31 26.75
C PHE A 562 24.41 40.10 28.04
N ASN A 563 25.65 40.30 28.46
CA ASN A 563 25.96 40.68 29.84
C ASN A 563 26.85 41.93 29.97
N SER A 564 27.16 42.59 28.85
CA SER A 564 28.00 43.80 28.79
C SER A 564 27.21 45.08 29.02
N GLY A 565 25.90 45.08 28.76
CA GLY A 565 25.08 46.29 28.78
C GLY A 565 25.34 47.24 27.59
N ILE A 566 26.05 46.79 26.54
CA ILE A 566 26.24 47.55 25.31
C ILE A 566 24.90 47.71 24.59
N ASP A 567 24.59 48.94 24.16
CA ASP A 567 23.49 49.19 23.24
C ASP A 567 23.91 48.94 21.79
N TYR A 568 23.36 47.89 21.18
CA TYR A 568 23.61 47.52 19.79
C TYR A 568 22.63 48.20 18.81
N SER A 569 21.73 49.08 19.27
CA SER A 569 20.74 49.78 18.43
C SER A 569 21.38 50.65 17.34
N GLN A 570 22.60 51.13 17.56
CA GLN A 570 23.39 51.95 16.63
C GLN A 570 24.39 51.13 15.80
N GLY A 571 24.36 49.80 15.90
CA GLY A 571 25.31 48.89 15.25
C GLY A 571 26.46 48.43 16.17
N PHE A 572 27.28 47.51 15.66
CA PHE A 572 28.39 46.92 16.41
C PHE A 572 29.62 47.84 16.45
N ASN A 573 30.16 48.11 17.64
CA ASN A 573 31.39 48.87 17.83
C ASN A 573 32.56 47.95 18.22
N PRO A 574 33.45 47.55 17.29
CA PRO A 574 34.53 46.61 17.57
C PRO A 574 35.52 47.15 18.59
N GLN A 575 35.79 48.47 18.60
CA GLN A 575 36.75 49.08 19.53
C GLN A 575 36.27 49.03 20.98
N LEU A 576 34.96 49.17 21.20
CA LEU A 576 34.37 49.02 22.54
C LEU A 576 34.41 47.55 22.97
N ALA A 577 34.12 46.63 22.05
CA ALA A 577 34.21 45.20 22.30
C ALA A 577 35.64 44.77 22.68
N ASP A 578 36.67 45.26 21.97
CA ASP A 578 38.08 44.99 22.28
C ASP A 578 38.46 45.46 23.68
N GLN A 579 38.05 46.68 24.06
CA GLN A 579 38.31 47.21 25.40
C GLN A 579 37.67 46.35 26.50
N LEU A 580 36.49 45.78 26.22
CA LEU A 580 35.80 44.89 27.15
C LEU A 580 36.44 43.50 27.21
N VAL A 581 36.89 42.96 26.08
CA VAL A 581 37.64 41.69 26.02
C VAL A 581 38.93 41.82 26.81
N ASP A 582 39.71 42.88 26.58
CA ASP A 582 40.95 43.15 27.30
C ASP A 582 40.71 43.29 28.81
N ALA A 583 39.69 44.06 29.20
CA ALA A 583 39.32 44.23 30.60
C ALA A 583 38.88 42.91 31.25
N ALA A 584 38.11 42.09 30.54
CA ALA A 584 37.64 40.80 31.01
C ALA A 584 38.80 39.80 31.18
N LEU A 585 39.67 39.71 30.18
CA LEU A 585 40.88 38.89 30.23
C LEU A 585 41.80 39.33 31.38
N GLN A 586 41.98 40.63 31.58
CA GLN A 586 42.78 41.17 32.68
C GLN A 586 42.16 40.85 34.05
N ALA A 587 40.84 40.96 34.18
CA ALA A 587 40.12 40.60 35.40
C ALA A 587 40.22 39.09 35.70
N MET A 588 40.06 38.25 34.69
CA MET A 588 40.22 36.79 34.79
C MET A 588 41.64 36.39 35.17
N ALA A 589 42.66 37.01 34.57
CA ALA A 589 44.05 36.78 34.90
C ALA A 589 44.40 37.21 36.33
N SER A 590 43.82 38.34 36.77
CA SER A 590 44.08 38.88 38.12
C SER A 590 43.35 38.11 39.22
N GLN A 591 42.22 37.47 38.91
CA GLN A 591 41.44 36.71 39.89
C GLN A 591 40.81 35.45 39.28
N PRO A 592 41.57 34.34 39.16
CA PRO A 592 41.11 33.09 38.55
C PRO A 592 39.87 32.48 39.22
N ALA A 593 39.64 32.80 40.50
CA ALA A 593 38.45 32.36 41.25
C ALA A 593 37.14 32.93 40.69
N LEU A 594 37.18 33.99 39.88
CA LEU A 594 36.02 34.55 39.19
C LEU A 594 35.48 33.61 38.10
N LEU A 595 36.30 32.70 37.56
CA LEU A 595 35.88 31.66 36.62
C LEU A 595 34.88 30.67 37.22
N ALA A 596 34.88 30.52 38.55
CA ALA A 596 33.92 29.67 39.27
C ALA A 596 32.60 30.37 39.57
N LYS A 597 32.48 31.69 39.31
CA LYS A 597 31.28 32.51 39.62
C LYS A 597 31.00 33.51 38.50
N PRO A 598 30.27 33.09 37.44
CA PRO A 598 29.96 33.93 36.28
C PRO A 598 29.35 35.29 36.63
N GLU A 599 28.54 35.36 37.69
CA GLU A 599 27.89 36.61 38.14
C GLU A 599 28.87 37.68 38.66
N ALA A 600 30.02 37.29 39.20
CA ALA A 600 31.00 38.27 39.70
C ALA A 600 31.74 38.95 38.54
N VAL A 601 32.08 38.20 37.48
CA VAL A 601 32.65 38.74 36.24
C VAL A 601 31.66 39.68 35.55
N ARG A 602 30.38 39.27 35.49
CA ARG A 602 29.27 40.05 34.94
C ARG A 602 29.15 41.44 35.55
N ASN A 603 29.13 41.56 36.87
CA ASN A 603 28.95 42.85 37.55
C ASN A 603 30.15 43.80 37.34
N ILE A 604 31.37 43.27 37.28
CA ILE A 604 32.57 44.06 37.01
C ILE A 604 32.51 44.62 35.59
N LEU A 605 32.18 43.77 34.61
CA LEU A 605 32.17 44.17 33.20
C LEU A 605 31.02 45.10 32.85
N ALA A 606 29.82 44.91 33.40
CA ALA A 606 28.72 45.87 33.25
C ALA A 606 29.11 47.25 33.81
N GLY A 607 29.85 47.28 34.93
CA GLY A 607 30.41 48.52 35.48
C GLY A 607 31.46 49.16 34.58
N VAL A 608 32.37 48.37 34.00
CA VAL A 608 33.41 48.83 33.07
C VAL A 608 32.79 49.32 31.75
N ALA A 609 31.84 48.58 31.17
CA ALA A 609 31.12 48.97 29.96
C ALA A 609 30.35 50.28 30.15
N GLY A 610 29.60 50.39 31.25
CA GLY A 610 28.92 51.64 31.62
C GLY A 610 29.90 52.80 31.82
N ALA A 611 31.07 52.57 32.41
CA ALA A 611 32.11 53.58 32.56
C ALA A 611 32.76 53.98 31.22
N LEU A 612 33.00 53.03 30.30
CA LEU A 612 33.59 53.28 28.99
C LEU A 612 32.61 53.98 28.04
N ASP A 613 31.34 53.58 28.07
CA ASP A 613 30.27 54.19 27.27
C ASP A 613 29.97 55.61 27.78
N SER A 614 29.91 55.80 29.10
CA SER A 614 29.79 57.14 29.68
C SER A 614 31.03 58.01 29.50
N ALA A 615 32.23 57.42 29.44
CA ALA A 615 33.46 58.14 29.06
C ALA A 615 33.47 58.59 27.59
N ARG A 616 32.63 58.00 26.72
CA ARG A 616 32.40 58.44 25.34
C ARG A 616 31.22 59.43 25.19
N LEU A 617 30.48 59.74 26.26
CA LEU A 617 29.49 60.82 26.25
C LEU A 617 30.15 62.19 26.47
N LYS A 618 30.53 62.80 25.34
CA LYS A 618 30.76 64.23 25.04
C LYS A 618 32.09 64.45 24.32
N GLN A 619 32.22 63.93 23.10
CA GLN A 619 32.95 64.69 22.09
C GLN A 619 32.08 64.80 20.82
N PRO A 620 32.06 65.99 20.21
CA PRO A 620 31.08 66.40 19.20
C PRO A 620 31.19 65.63 17.88
#